data_AF-N8ZKQ4-F1
#
_entry.id   AF-N8ZKQ4-F1
#
_cell.length_a   1.000
_cell.length_b   1.000
_cell.length_c   1.000
_cell.angle_alpha   90.00
_cell.angle_beta   90.00
_cell.angle_gamma   90.00
#
_symmetry.space_group_name_H-M   'P 1'
#
loop_
_entity.id
_entity.type
_entity.pdbx_description
1 polymer ?
#
loop_
_entity_poly.entity_id
_entity_poly.type
_entity_poly.pdbx_seq_one_letter_code
_entity_poly.pdbx_strand_id
1 'polypeptide(L)'
;MKSELFKTLKLIFPELNQSTQPDDPSDFDALLIWVNATRQNIMKMDMDEPTENLDMSYPLIKNKINTDALAEKISDEIQEAYDHFQEGDHEQDLDHAYSYEDQMLQDIVFKNINEVADDLEMALFVIQAENPYWLLVPVDNEMNDQLLTVFNDIYDEEMPMIMIG
;
A
#
# COMPACT_ATOMS: atom_id res chain seq x y z
N MET A 1 -3.31 18.77 14.08
CA MET A 1 -3.72 17.50 13.45
C MET A 1 -3.80 17.67 11.94
N LYS A 2 -4.80 18.38 11.38
CA LYS A 2 -4.91 18.69 9.93
C LYS A 2 -3.63 19.24 9.26
N SER A 3 -2.95 20.18 9.90
CA SER A 3 -1.67 20.73 9.40
C SER A 3 -0.49 19.78 9.54
N GLU A 4 -0.57 18.78 10.42
CA GLU A 4 0.53 17.88 10.72
C GLU A 4 0.64 16.77 9.66
N LEU A 5 -0.48 16.21 9.19
CA LEU A 5 -0.47 15.24 8.09
C LEU A 5 0.27 15.79 6.85
N PHE A 6 -0.07 17.00 6.40
CA PHE A 6 0.61 17.60 5.25
C PHE A 6 2.09 17.92 5.48
N LYS A 7 2.48 18.28 6.72
CA LYS A 7 3.89 18.48 7.06
C LYS A 7 4.65 17.16 7.02
N THR A 8 4.10 16.11 7.64
CA THR A 8 4.69 14.77 7.64
C THR A 8 4.85 14.25 6.21
N LEU A 9 3.80 14.35 5.38
CA LEU A 9 3.88 13.94 3.97
C LEU A 9 4.89 14.77 3.16
N LYS A 10 5.08 16.06 3.44
CA LYS A 10 6.12 16.89 2.78
C LYS A 10 7.55 16.55 3.24
N LEU A 11 7.71 16.00 4.44
CA LEU A 11 9.00 15.47 4.91
C LEU A 11 9.34 14.15 4.20
N ILE A 12 8.34 13.27 4.08
CA ILE A 12 8.46 11.96 3.41
C ILE A 12 8.66 12.13 1.89
N PHE A 13 7.86 13.01 1.27
CA PHE A 13 7.84 13.26 -0.17
C PHE A 13 8.18 14.74 -0.45
N PRO A 14 9.48 15.11 -0.49
CA PRO A 14 9.90 16.51 -0.65
C PRO A 14 9.39 17.22 -1.91
N GLU A 15 9.03 16.48 -2.96
CA GLU A 15 8.39 17.00 -4.16
C GLU A 15 7.07 17.74 -3.87
N LEU A 16 6.36 17.37 -2.81
CA LEU A 16 5.09 18.00 -2.41
C LEU A 16 5.26 19.45 -1.96
N ASN A 17 6.49 19.90 -1.69
CA ASN A 17 6.77 21.31 -1.41
C ASN A 17 6.49 22.25 -2.59
N GLN A 18 6.39 21.70 -3.81
CA GLN A 18 6.11 22.46 -5.03
C GLN A 18 4.62 22.45 -5.42
N SER A 19 3.81 21.63 -4.74
CA SER A 19 2.39 21.42 -5.05
C SER A 19 1.48 22.13 -4.06
N THR A 20 0.36 22.66 -4.55
CA THR A 20 -0.70 23.21 -3.70
C THR A 20 -1.37 22.07 -2.92
N GLN A 21 -1.31 22.14 -1.59
CA GLN A 21 -1.98 21.18 -0.71
C GLN A 21 -3.51 21.34 -0.79
N PRO A 22 -4.28 20.26 -0.56
CA PRO A 22 -5.74 20.35 -0.57
C PRO A 22 -6.26 21.18 0.61
N ASP A 23 -7.45 21.76 0.43
CA ASP A 23 -8.09 22.60 1.46
C ASP A 23 -8.64 21.78 2.62
N ASP A 24 -9.17 20.58 2.33
CA ASP A 24 -9.69 19.68 3.34
C ASP A 24 -8.88 18.38 3.42
N PRO A 25 -8.16 18.13 4.52
CA PRO A 25 -7.42 16.87 4.72
C PRO A 25 -8.31 15.69 5.09
N SER A 26 -9.63 15.83 5.25
CA SER A 26 -10.53 14.67 5.35
C SER A 26 -11.00 14.16 3.99
N ASP A 27 -10.76 14.91 2.90
CA ASP A 27 -11.03 14.46 1.54
C ASP A 27 -9.86 13.58 1.07
N PHE A 28 -10.04 12.26 1.15
CA PHE A 28 -9.00 11.30 0.77
C PHE A 28 -8.68 11.35 -0.72
N ASP A 29 -9.67 11.57 -1.59
CA ASP A 29 -9.43 11.69 -3.04
C ASP A 29 -8.56 12.91 -3.35
N ALA A 30 -8.83 14.04 -2.70
CA ALA A 30 -8.01 15.24 -2.81
C ALA A 30 -6.59 15.02 -2.26
N LEU A 31 -6.45 14.27 -1.16
CA LEU A 31 -5.15 13.88 -0.61
C LEU A 31 -4.37 13.00 -1.60
N LEU A 32 -5.00 11.97 -2.16
CA LEU A 32 -4.40 11.03 -3.09
C LEU A 32 -3.92 11.76 -4.36
N ILE A 33 -4.76 12.63 -4.93
CA ILE A 33 -4.39 13.47 -6.08
C ILE A 33 -3.16 14.31 -5.75
N TRP A 34 -3.11 14.91 -4.57
CA TRP A 34 -2.01 15.77 -4.17
C TRP A 34 -0.70 14.99 -3.95
N VAL A 35 -0.75 13.88 -3.20
CA VAL A 35 0.43 13.04 -2.91
C VAL A 35 1.00 12.42 -4.19
N ASN A 36 0.14 12.09 -5.15
CA ASN A 36 0.55 11.54 -6.44
C ASN A 36 0.77 12.56 -7.56
N ALA A 37 0.63 13.87 -7.28
CA ALA A 37 0.61 14.91 -8.31
C ALA A 37 1.87 14.97 -9.17
N THR A 38 3.04 14.65 -8.59
CA THR A 38 4.34 14.69 -9.30
C THR A 38 4.88 13.29 -9.57
N ARG A 39 4.62 12.34 -8.66
CA ARG A 39 5.15 10.99 -8.66
C ARG A 39 4.13 10.06 -8.03
N GLN A 40 4.04 8.81 -8.50
CA GLN A 40 3.14 7.82 -7.92
C GLN A 40 3.74 7.29 -6.61
N ASN A 41 3.35 7.91 -5.49
CA ASN A 41 3.85 7.62 -4.15
C ASN A 41 2.92 6.67 -3.39
N ILE A 42 1.61 6.77 -3.64
CA ILE A 42 0.57 5.86 -3.11
C ILE A 42 -0.01 5.10 -4.29
N MET A 43 -0.05 3.78 -4.19
CA MET A 43 -0.58 2.90 -5.22
C MET A 43 -1.88 2.27 -4.73
N LYS A 44 -2.86 2.10 -5.61
CA LYS A 44 -4.10 1.37 -5.30
C LYS A 44 -3.99 -0.05 -5.83
N MET A 45 -4.03 -1.05 -4.96
CA MET A 45 -4.07 -2.46 -5.37
C MET A 45 -5.39 -2.73 -6.09
N ASP A 46 -5.30 -3.33 -7.27
CA ASP A 46 -6.45 -3.89 -7.97
C ASP A 46 -6.53 -5.37 -7.59
N MET A 47 -7.66 -5.83 -7.05
CA MET A 47 -7.81 -7.22 -6.65
C MET A 47 -7.88 -8.18 -7.86
N ASP A 48 -8.29 -7.68 -9.03
CA ASP A 48 -8.30 -8.47 -10.27
C ASP A 48 -6.90 -8.53 -10.92
N GLU A 49 -6.12 -7.45 -10.80
CA GLU A 49 -4.76 -7.32 -11.37
C GLU A 49 -3.75 -6.80 -10.32
N PRO A 50 -3.42 -7.61 -9.28
CA PRO A 50 -2.72 -7.15 -8.07
C PRO A 50 -1.28 -6.67 -8.29
N THR A 51 -0.68 -6.98 -9.44
CA THR A 51 0.69 -6.62 -9.80
C THR A 51 0.79 -5.50 -10.84
N GLU A 52 -0.33 -5.04 -11.43
CA GLU A 52 -0.32 -4.15 -12.61
C GLU A 52 0.39 -2.82 -12.33
N ASN A 53 0.34 -2.34 -11.08
CA ASN A 53 0.80 -1.01 -10.72
C ASN A 53 2.23 -0.96 -10.15
N LEU A 54 2.91 -2.10 -10.02
CA LEU A 54 4.24 -2.16 -9.39
C LEU A 54 5.27 -1.30 -10.14
N ASP A 55 5.23 -1.32 -11.48
CA ASP A 55 6.14 -0.57 -12.35
C ASP A 55 5.89 0.95 -12.33
N MET A 56 4.73 1.39 -11.83
CA MET A 56 4.39 2.80 -11.65
C MET A 56 4.90 3.36 -10.33
N SER A 57 5.16 2.51 -9.32
CA SER A 57 5.58 2.93 -7.99
C SER A 57 6.91 3.69 -8.02
N TYR A 58 6.88 4.97 -7.62
CA TYR A 58 8.06 5.80 -7.68
C TYR A 58 9.22 5.29 -6.79
N PRO A 59 9.00 4.86 -5.54
CA PRO A 59 10.06 4.27 -4.73
C PRO A 59 10.73 3.06 -5.39
N LEU A 60 9.96 2.17 -6.04
CA LEU A 60 10.50 1.02 -6.76
C LEU A 60 11.31 1.43 -8.00
N ILE A 61 10.77 2.34 -8.82
CA ILE A 61 11.47 2.89 -10.01
C ILE A 61 12.78 3.57 -9.59
N LYS A 62 12.74 4.42 -8.56
CA LYS A 62 13.90 5.20 -8.09
C LYS A 62 15.04 4.28 -7.66
N ASN A 63 14.71 3.16 -7.01
CA ASN A 63 15.67 2.16 -6.56
C ASN A 63 16.00 1.10 -7.61
N LYS A 64 15.44 1.21 -8.83
CA LYS A 64 15.67 0.31 -9.96
C LYS A 64 15.32 -1.14 -9.64
N ILE A 65 14.25 -1.34 -8.87
CA ILE A 65 13.70 -2.67 -8.63
C ILE A 65 13.23 -3.27 -9.96
N ASN A 66 13.50 -4.56 -10.15
CA ASN A 66 12.96 -5.31 -11.28
C ASN A 66 11.51 -5.68 -10.97
N THR A 67 10.57 -4.81 -11.35
CA THR A 67 9.14 -4.97 -11.05
C THR A 67 8.51 -6.13 -11.82
N ASP A 68 9.06 -6.50 -12.99
CA ASP A 68 8.61 -7.68 -13.73
C ASP A 68 8.91 -8.98 -12.95
N ALA A 69 10.12 -9.08 -12.38
CA ALA A 69 10.49 -10.24 -11.57
C ALA A 69 9.72 -10.29 -10.25
N LEU A 70 9.41 -9.13 -9.66
CA LEU A 70 8.56 -9.06 -8.46
C LEU A 70 7.13 -9.50 -8.79
N ALA A 71 6.56 -9.04 -9.92
CA ALA A 71 5.24 -9.42 -10.38
C ALA A 71 5.16 -10.93 -10.68
N GLU A 72 6.17 -11.49 -11.34
CA GLU A 72 6.28 -12.93 -11.61
C GLU A 72 6.29 -13.73 -10.30
N LYS A 73 7.13 -13.35 -9.33
CA LYS A 73 7.19 -14.00 -8.01
C LYS A 73 5.84 -13.96 -7.28
N ILE A 74 5.18 -12.80 -7.26
CA ILE A 74 3.85 -12.65 -6.63
C ILE A 74 2.82 -13.54 -7.34
N SER A 75 2.82 -13.54 -8.67
CA SER A 75 1.87 -14.35 -9.46
C SER A 75 2.07 -15.85 -9.22
N ASP A 76 3.32 -16.30 -9.13
CA ASP A 76 3.66 -17.69 -8.82
C ASP A 76 3.18 -18.08 -7.41
N GLU A 77 3.42 -17.25 -6.39
CA GLU A 77 2.94 -17.51 -5.02
C GLU A 77 1.41 -17.53 -4.93
N ILE A 78 0.72 -16.63 -5.66
CA ILE A 78 -0.76 -16.63 -5.75
C ILE A 78 -1.27 -17.92 -6.38
N GLN A 79 -0.67 -18.36 -7.50
CA GLN A 79 -1.07 -19.59 -8.17
C GLN A 79 -0.86 -20.82 -7.28
N GLU A 80 0.28 -20.91 -6.60
CA GLU A 80 0.57 -21.99 -5.65
C GLU A 80 -0.47 -22.03 -4.51
N ALA A 81 -0.83 -20.86 -3.99
CA ALA A 81 -1.86 -20.76 -2.96
C ALA A 81 -3.22 -21.26 -3.47
N TYR A 82 -3.67 -20.82 -4.66
CA TYR A 82 -4.91 -21.29 -5.28
C TYR A 82 -4.92 -22.79 -5.55
N ASP A 83 -3.81 -23.37 -6.02
CA ASP A 83 -3.70 -24.81 -6.25
C ASP A 83 -3.91 -25.58 -4.94
N HIS A 84 -3.36 -25.10 -3.83
CA HIS A 84 -3.59 -25.67 -2.50
C HIS A 84 -5.05 -25.54 -2.02
N PHE A 85 -5.76 -24.47 -2.36
CA PHE A 85 -7.19 -24.33 -2.06
C PHE A 85 -8.04 -25.33 -2.82
N GLN A 86 -7.71 -25.62 -4.09
CA GLN A 86 -8.48 -26.54 -4.93
C GLN A 86 -8.23 -28.02 -4.60
N GLU A 87 -7.05 -28.38 -4.07
CA GLU A 87 -6.73 -29.75 -3.65
C GLU A 87 -7.38 -30.16 -2.31
N GLY A 88 -7.79 -29.18 -1.50
CA GLY A 88 -8.50 -29.42 -0.24
C GLY A 88 -10.00 -29.64 -0.46
N ASP A 89 -10.52 -30.79 -0.05
CA ASP A 89 -11.94 -31.19 -0.09
C ASP A 89 -12.76 -30.38 0.94
N HIS A 90 -12.77 -29.06 0.79
CA HIS A 90 -13.41 -28.14 1.70
C HIS A 90 -14.74 -27.68 1.09
N GLU A 91 -15.83 -28.25 1.58
CA GLU A 91 -17.16 -27.63 1.57
C GLU A 91 -17.07 -26.32 2.37
N GLN A 92 -16.49 -25.27 1.80
CA GLN A 92 -16.48 -23.93 2.37
C GLN A 92 -17.78 -23.24 1.99
N ASP A 93 -18.45 -22.66 2.99
CA ASP A 93 -19.56 -21.73 2.79
C ASP A 93 -19.09 -20.63 1.83
N LEU A 94 -19.67 -20.60 0.62
CA LEU A 94 -19.29 -19.70 -0.47
C LEU A 94 -19.31 -18.21 -0.06
N ASP A 95 -20.11 -17.86 0.95
CA ASP A 95 -20.20 -16.51 1.50
C ASP A 95 -18.92 -16.05 2.25
N HIS A 96 -18.08 -16.99 2.72
CA HIS A 96 -16.83 -16.69 3.41
C HIS A 96 -15.58 -16.89 2.54
N ALA A 97 -15.68 -17.67 1.46
CA ALA A 97 -14.58 -17.96 0.55
C ALA A 97 -13.99 -16.69 -0.08
N TYR A 98 -14.85 -15.77 -0.55
CA TYR A 98 -14.41 -14.49 -1.14
C TYR A 98 -13.56 -13.65 -0.18
N SER A 99 -13.97 -13.52 1.09
CA SER A 99 -13.20 -12.75 2.08
C SER A 99 -11.86 -13.38 2.43
N TYR A 100 -11.74 -14.70 2.30
CA TYR A 100 -10.51 -15.43 2.57
C TYR A 100 -9.54 -15.35 1.39
N GLU A 101 -10.04 -15.50 0.17
CA GLU A 101 -9.26 -15.31 -1.06
C GLU A 101 -8.70 -13.88 -1.14
N ASP A 102 -9.51 -12.87 -0.82
CA ASP A 102 -9.08 -11.47 -0.79
C ASP A 102 -7.96 -11.24 0.23
N GLN A 103 -8.10 -11.81 1.44
CA GLN A 103 -7.08 -11.72 2.48
C GLN A 103 -5.79 -12.41 2.07
N MET A 104 -5.88 -13.63 1.53
CA MET A 104 -4.74 -14.37 1.01
C MET A 104 -4.01 -13.58 -0.08
N LEU A 105 -4.75 -12.97 -1.00
CA LEU A 105 -4.19 -12.17 -2.09
C LEU A 105 -3.39 -10.99 -1.54
N GLN A 106 -4.00 -10.24 -0.61
CA GLN A 106 -3.35 -9.09 0.04
C GLN A 106 -2.11 -9.53 0.83
N ASP A 107 -2.18 -10.63 1.58
CA ASP A 107 -1.05 -11.15 2.36
C ASP A 107 0.14 -11.50 1.46
N ILE A 108 -0.09 -12.20 0.35
CA ILE A 108 0.98 -12.58 -0.59
C ILE A 108 1.60 -11.33 -1.23
N VAL A 109 0.77 -10.39 -1.71
CA VAL A 109 1.22 -9.17 -2.39
C VAL A 109 2.01 -8.30 -1.42
N PHE A 110 1.46 -7.99 -0.25
CA PHE A 110 2.12 -7.10 0.71
C PHE A 110 3.34 -7.73 1.36
N LYS A 111 3.36 -9.04 1.62
CA LYS A 111 4.58 -9.75 2.04
C LYS A 111 5.71 -9.54 1.04
N ASN A 112 5.45 -9.78 -0.25
CA ASN A 112 6.47 -9.66 -1.29
C ASN A 112 6.94 -8.21 -1.50
N ILE A 113 6.04 -7.24 -1.43
CA ILE A 113 6.41 -5.82 -1.44
C ILE A 113 7.24 -5.48 -0.19
N ASN A 114 6.88 -5.99 0.99
CA ASN A 114 7.59 -5.72 2.24
C ASN A 114 9.01 -6.30 2.22
N GLU A 115 9.21 -7.52 1.70
CA GLU A 115 10.55 -8.09 1.54
C GLU A 115 11.47 -7.19 0.69
N VAL A 116 10.93 -6.60 -0.39
CA VAL A 116 11.67 -5.62 -1.20
C VAL A 116 11.88 -4.31 -0.46
N ALA A 117 10.89 -3.86 0.32
CA ALA A 117 10.97 -2.63 1.11
C ALA A 117 12.07 -2.72 2.18
N ASP A 118 12.18 -3.86 2.86
CA ASP A 118 13.19 -4.14 3.88
C ASP A 118 14.62 -4.01 3.30
N ASP A 119 14.85 -4.58 2.11
CA ASP A 119 16.13 -4.46 1.39
C ASP A 119 16.47 -3.01 1.01
N LEU A 120 15.47 -2.13 0.92
CA LEU A 120 15.60 -0.72 0.59
C LEU A 120 15.63 0.22 1.81
N GLU A 121 15.60 -0.32 3.03
CA GLU A 121 15.43 0.46 4.27
C GLU A 121 14.16 1.33 4.22
N MET A 122 13.07 0.77 3.69
CA MET A 122 11.75 1.38 3.61
C MET A 122 10.73 0.55 4.38
N ALA A 123 9.79 1.23 5.03
CA ALA A 123 8.62 0.61 5.66
C ALA A 123 7.43 0.63 4.69
N LEU A 124 6.71 -0.49 4.63
CA LEU A 124 5.47 -0.62 3.88
C LEU A 124 4.28 -0.20 4.73
N PHE A 125 3.50 0.76 4.22
CA PHE A 125 2.23 1.17 4.80
C PHE A 125 1.10 0.72 3.89
N VAL A 126 0.01 0.26 4.50
CA VAL A 126 -1.22 -0.13 3.83
C VAL A 126 -2.38 0.67 4.41
N ILE A 127 -3.14 1.33 3.56
CA ILE A 127 -4.39 2.02 3.91
C ILE A 127 -5.52 1.05 3.56
N GLN A 128 -6.25 0.62 4.58
CA GLN A 128 -7.33 -0.35 4.43
C GLN A 128 -8.51 0.29 3.71
N ALA A 129 -9.01 -0.38 2.68
CA ALA A 129 -10.21 -0.03 1.94
C ALA A 129 -10.69 -1.30 1.21
N GLU A 130 -11.83 -1.26 0.53
CA GLU A 130 -12.28 -2.38 -0.32
C GLU A 130 -11.19 -2.83 -1.30
N ASN A 131 -10.52 -1.85 -1.92
CA ASN A 131 -9.29 -2.05 -2.67
C ASN A 131 -8.19 -1.27 -1.94
N PRO A 132 -7.23 -1.95 -1.27
CA PRO A 132 -6.29 -1.28 -0.40
C PRO A 132 -5.32 -0.40 -1.16
N TYR A 133 -4.82 0.64 -0.49
CA TYR A 133 -3.72 1.46 -1.00
C TYR A 133 -2.44 1.13 -0.26
N TRP A 134 -1.30 1.30 -0.91
CA TRP A 134 0.00 1.08 -0.29
C TRP A 134 1.00 2.17 -0.65
N LEU A 135 1.97 2.39 0.23
CA LEU A 135 3.07 3.33 0.03
C LEU A 135 4.33 2.86 0.75
N LEU A 136 5.48 3.23 0.19
CA LEU A 136 6.80 2.97 0.77
C LEU A 136 7.38 4.27 1.32
N VAL A 137 7.77 4.23 2.60
CA VAL A 137 8.29 5.38 3.33
C VAL A 137 9.66 5.02 3.89
N PRO A 138 10.69 5.88 3.83
CA PRO A 138 11.97 5.60 4.49
C PRO A 138 11.78 5.23 5.96
N VAL A 139 12.55 4.25 6.45
CA VAL A 139 12.51 3.84 7.86
C VAL A 139 13.05 4.96 8.73
N ASP A 140 12.17 5.54 9.54
CA ASP A 140 12.44 6.49 10.61
C ASP A 140 11.29 6.36 11.62
N ASN A 141 11.56 5.68 12.74
CA ASN A 141 10.54 5.32 13.73
C ASN A 141 9.68 6.51 14.17
N GLU A 142 10.28 7.69 14.39
CA GLU A 142 9.53 8.86 14.86
C GLU A 142 8.61 9.39 13.75
N MET A 143 9.12 9.47 12.52
CA MET A 143 8.32 9.90 11.37
C MET A 143 7.23 8.89 10.99
N ASN A 144 7.55 7.59 11.05
CA ASN A 144 6.62 6.50 10.75
C ASN A 144 5.47 6.45 11.78
N ASP A 145 5.77 6.53 13.08
CA ASP A 145 4.77 6.60 14.15
C ASP A 145 3.91 7.86 14.02
N GLN A 146 4.54 8.99 13.67
CA GLN A 146 3.82 10.24 13.44
C GLN A 146 2.86 10.11 12.26
N LEU A 147 3.28 9.51 11.15
CA LEU A 147 2.42 9.29 9.98
C LEU A 147 1.18 8.46 10.34
N LEU A 148 1.37 7.32 11.01
CA LEU A 148 0.24 6.46 11.46
C LEU A 148 -0.73 7.26 12.32
N THR A 149 -0.20 7.97 13.32
CA THR A 149 -1.01 8.71 14.28
C THR A 149 -1.84 9.78 13.58
N VAL A 150 -1.20 10.65 12.79
CA VAL A 150 -1.90 11.80 12.19
C VAL A 150 -2.83 11.39 11.05
N PHE A 151 -2.54 10.28 10.36
CA PHE A 151 -3.43 9.74 9.32
C PHE A 151 -4.66 9.10 9.97
N ASN A 152 -4.47 8.21 10.94
CA ASN A 152 -5.57 7.50 11.60
C ASN A 152 -6.46 8.45 12.42
N ASP A 153 -5.91 9.50 13.03
CA ASP A 153 -6.71 10.56 13.66
C ASP A 153 -7.75 11.21 12.72
N ILE A 154 -7.56 11.11 11.41
CA ILE A 154 -8.46 11.65 10.38
C ILE A 154 -9.34 10.56 9.76
N TYR A 155 -8.81 9.35 9.56
CA TYR A 155 -9.40 8.34 8.68
C TYR A 155 -9.72 6.96 9.33
N ASP A 156 -9.41 6.75 10.61
CA ASP A 156 -9.48 5.42 11.28
C ASP A 156 -10.84 4.71 11.20
N GLU A 157 -11.95 5.45 11.11
CA GLU A 157 -13.29 4.85 11.05
C GLU A 157 -13.60 4.19 9.69
N GLU A 158 -13.03 4.69 8.60
CA GLU A 158 -13.35 4.24 7.24
C GLU A 158 -12.19 3.52 6.56
N MET A 159 -10.97 4.01 6.80
CA MET A 159 -9.79 3.55 6.08
C MET A 159 -8.51 3.70 6.91
N PRO A 160 -8.35 2.92 7.98
CA PRO A 160 -7.16 3.01 8.82
C PRO A 160 -5.90 2.62 8.04
N MET A 161 -4.81 3.31 8.34
CA MET A 161 -3.47 2.97 7.89
C MET A 161 -2.79 2.06 8.91
N ILE A 162 -2.16 1.01 8.40
CA ILE A 162 -1.30 0.10 9.14
C ILE A 162 0.09 0.08 8.52
N MET A 163 1.09 -0.28 9.32
CA MET A 163 2.44 -0.56 8.85
C MET A 163 2.67 -2.07 8.88
N ILE A 164 3.17 -2.62 7.79
CA ILE A 164 3.58 -4.03 7.67
C ILE A 164 5.04 -4.12 8.14
N GLY A 165 5.40 -5.20 8.84
CA GLY A 165 6.76 -5.44 9.35
C GLY A 165 7.06 -6.91 9.56
#